data_AF-A0A917HU34-F1
#
_entry.id   AF-A0A917HU34-F1
#
_cell.length_a   1.000
_cell.length_b   1.000
_cell.length_c   1.000
_cell.angle_alpha   90.00
_cell.angle_beta   90.00
_cell.angle_gamma   90.00
#
_symmetry.space_group_name_H-M   'P 1'
#
loop_
_entity.id
_entity.type
_entity.pdbx_description
1 polymer ?
#
loop_
_entity_poly.entity_id
_entity_poly.type
_entity_poly.pdbx_seq_one_letter_code
_entity_poly.pdbx_strand_id
1 'polypeptide(L)'
;MSTTSHIKCPNCGVFNTNKTHCESCGFLISHQEKETARAKTVQEEELVSAVEKIEKVNFIKKLKRHPFFLVRFFGWILNSVWIVLNIIGAFIAWFVAMVAAG
;
A
#
# COMPACT_ATOMS: atom_id res chain seq x y z
N MET A 1 -7.12 -43.32 -12.57
CA MET A 1 -8.45 -43.30 -13.24
C MET A 1 -8.55 -41.99 -14.02
N SER A 2 -8.77 -42.05 -15.34
CA SER A 2 -8.94 -40.86 -16.18
C SER A 2 -10.35 -40.31 -16.01
N THR A 3 -10.52 -39.30 -15.16
CA THR A 3 -11.83 -38.66 -14.94
C THR A 3 -12.15 -37.79 -16.15
N THR A 4 -13.10 -38.22 -16.98
CA THR A 4 -13.60 -37.42 -18.11
C THR A 4 -14.54 -36.33 -17.60
N SER A 5 -14.10 -35.08 -17.65
CA SER A 5 -14.87 -33.89 -17.31
C SER A 5 -15.54 -33.31 -18.55
N HIS A 6 -16.87 -33.26 -18.57
CA HIS A 6 -17.65 -32.56 -19.58
C HIS A 6 -18.12 -31.23 -18.98
N ILE A 7 -17.60 -30.11 -19.49
CA ILE A 7 -17.90 -28.80 -18.95
C ILE A 7 -18.50 -27.93 -20.05
N LYS A 8 -19.66 -27.35 -19.76
CA LYS A 8 -20.33 -26.39 -20.63
C LYS A 8 -19.64 -25.04 -20.53
N CYS A 9 -19.29 -24.44 -21.66
CA CYS A 9 -18.76 -23.08 -21.68
C CYS A 9 -19.85 -22.09 -21.25
N PRO A 10 -19.61 -21.21 -20.26
CA PRO A 10 -20.59 -20.21 -19.84
C PRO A 10 -20.77 -19.08 -20.87
N ASN A 11 -19.82 -18.91 -21.81
CA ASN A 11 -19.85 -17.84 -22.80
C ASN A 11 -20.60 -18.25 -24.08
N CYS A 12 -20.25 -19.39 -24.70
CA CYS A 12 -20.84 -19.83 -25.96
C CYS A 12 -21.81 -21.03 -25.84
N GLY A 13 -21.94 -21.62 -24.64
CA GLY A 13 -22.86 -22.74 -24.40
C GLY A 13 -22.42 -24.10 -24.96
N VAL A 14 -21.27 -24.18 -25.65
CA VAL A 14 -20.72 -25.42 -26.21
C VAL A 14 -20.14 -26.32 -25.11
N PHE A 15 -20.38 -27.63 -25.21
CA PHE A 15 -19.80 -28.63 -24.32
C PHE A 15 -18.36 -28.95 -24.74
N ASN A 16 -17.42 -28.81 -23.81
CA ASN A 16 -16.02 -29.17 -24.01
C ASN A 16 -15.67 -30.34 -23.08
N THR A 17 -14.87 -31.28 -23.58
CA THR A 17 -14.46 -32.47 -22.82
C THR A 17 -12.99 -32.38 -22.48
N ASN A 18 -12.64 -32.39 -21.19
CA ASN A 18 -11.25 -32.36 -20.68
C ASN A 18 -10.37 -31.21 -21.22
N LYS A 19 -10.98 -30.05 -21.52
CA LYS A 19 -10.24 -28.88 -21.99
C LYS A 19 -10.30 -27.76 -20.96
N THR A 20 -9.17 -27.08 -20.81
CA THR A 20 -9.01 -25.92 -19.94
C THR A 20 -9.68 -24.68 -20.52
N HIS A 21 -9.66 -24.56 -21.83
CA HIS A 21 -10.22 -23.46 -22.61
C HIS A 21 -11.27 -23.98 -23.59
N CYS A 22 -12.25 -23.14 -23.90
CA CYS A 22 -13.25 -23.47 -24.91
C CYS A 22 -12.62 -23.55 -26.31
N GLU A 23 -12.90 -24.59 -27.09
CA GLU A 23 -12.46 -24.65 -28.48
C GLU A 23 -13.07 -23.57 -29.36
N SER A 24 -14.32 -23.21 -29.11
CA SER A 24 -15.08 -22.28 -29.96
C SER A 24 -14.79 -20.81 -29.67
N CYS A 25 -14.57 -20.44 -28.40
CA CYS A 25 -14.42 -19.03 -28.00
C CYS A 25 -13.14 -18.72 -27.22
N GLY A 26 -12.29 -19.71 -26.94
CA GLY A 26 -11.05 -19.52 -26.17
C GLY A 26 -11.26 -19.15 -24.70
N PHE A 27 -12.50 -19.06 -24.21
CA PHE A 27 -12.79 -18.69 -22.82
C PHE A 27 -12.25 -19.74 -21.84
N LEU A 28 -11.68 -19.30 -20.72
CA LEU A 28 -11.09 -20.16 -19.70
C LEU A 28 -12.22 -20.81 -18.87
N ILE A 29 -12.35 -22.13 -18.99
CA ILE A 29 -13.47 -22.91 -18.44
C ILE A 29 -13.07 -23.53 -17.10
N SER A 30 -11.83 -24.01 -16.97
CA SER A 30 -11.39 -24.79 -15.82
C SER A 30 -11.49 -23.99 -14.51
N HIS A 31 -12.01 -24.65 -13.46
CA HIS A 31 -12.13 -24.03 -12.15
C HIS A 31 -10.76 -23.80 -11.50
N GLN A 32 -9.87 -24.78 -11.64
CA GLN A 32 -8.54 -24.75 -11.03
C GLN A 32 -7.70 -23.58 -11.56
N GLU A 33 -7.70 -23.34 -12.88
CA GLU A 33 -6.93 -22.21 -13.43
C GLU A 33 -7.55 -20.86 -13.04
N LYS A 34 -8.88 -20.76 -12.89
CA LYS A 34 -9.53 -19.55 -12.36
C LYS A 34 -9.09 -19.24 -10.93
N GLU A 35 -8.98 -20.24 -10.08
CA GLU A 35 -8.47 -20.04 -8.73
C GLU A 35 -6.99 -19.64 -8.72
N THR A 36 -6.16 -20.28 -9.56
CA THR A 36 -4.75 -19.88 -9.67
C THR A 36 -4.58 -18.46 -10.22
N ALA A 37 -5.43 -18.04 -11.17
CA ALA A 37 -5.42 -16.68 -11.68
C ALA A 37 -5.81 -15.66 -10.60
N ARG A 38 -6.86 -15.96 -9.82
CA ARG A 38 -7.27 -15.13 -8.67
C ARG A 38 -6.19 -15.06 -7.59
N ALA A 39 -5.54 -16.18 -7.30
CA ALA A 39 -4.44 -16.21 -6.32
C ALA A 39 -3.23 -15.39 -6.78
N LYS A 40 -2.96 -15.36 -8.09
CA LYS A 40 -1.89 -14.51 -8.66
C LYS A 40 -2.24 -13.03 -8.58
N THR A 41 -3.46 -12.64 -8.93
CA THR A 41 -3.88 -11.23 -8.86
C THR A 41 -3.83 -10.69 -7.43
N VAL A 42 -4.27 -11.48 -6.44
CA VAL A 42 -4.19 -11.09 -5.03
C VAL A 42 -2.74 -10.91 -4.58
N GLN A 43 -1.85 -11.84 -4.96
CA GLN A 43 -0.42 -11.70 -4.66
C GLN A 43 0.20 -10.47 -5.31
N GLU A 44 -0.13 -10.18 -6.58
CA GLU A 44 0.36 -8.98 -7.27
C GLU A 44 -0.12 -7.68 -6.58
N GLU A 45 -1.38 -7.63 -6.16
CA GLU A 45 -1.92 -6.48 -5.39
C GLU A 45 -1.21 -6.31 -4.03
N GLU A 46 -0.96 -7.41 -3.32
CA GLU A 46 -0.21 -7.38 -2.06
C GLU A 46 1.21 -6.89 -2.27
N LEU A 47 1.90 -7.35 -3.31
CA LEU A 47 3.26 -6.91 -3.65
C LEU A 47 3.31 -5.43 -4.04
N VAL A 48 2.38 -4.95 -4.86
CA VAL A 48 2.31 -3.53 -5.23
C VAL A 48 2.08 -2.67 -4.00
N SER A 49 1.17 -3.08 -3.11
CA SER A 49 0.89 -2.35 -1.86
C SER A 49 2.10 -2.30 -0.92
N ALA A 50 2.88 -3.39 -0.88
CA ALA A 50 4.09 -3.48 -0.07
C ALA A 50 5.20 -2.57 -0.63
N VAL A 51 5.38 -2.55 -1.95
CA VAL A 51 6.35 -1.67 -2.63
C VAL A 51 5.99 -0.20 -2.40
N GLU A 52 4.71 0.18 -2.55
CA GLU A 52 4.26 1.55 -2.32
C GLU A 52 4.49 2.02 -0.87
N LYS A 53 4.25 1.14 0.11
CA LYS A 53 4.55 1.43 1.53
C LYS A 53 6.04 1.64 1.77
N ILE A 54 6.89 0.78 1.20
CA ILE A 54 8.35 0.90 1.32
C ILE A 54 8.84 2.18 0.65
N GLU A 55 8.29 2.54 -0.52
CA GLU A 55 8.62 3.76 -1.23
C GLU A 55 8.20 5.03 -0.47
N LYS A 56 7.00 5.05 0.14
CA LYS A 56 6.56 6.15 1.03
C LYS A 56 7.48 6.32 2.22
N VAL A 57 7.89 5.23 2.87
CA VAL A 57 8.84 5.28 4.00
C VAL A 57 10.21 5.81 3.53
N ASN A 58 10.68 5.38 2.36
CA ASN A 58 11.91 5.88 1.76
C ASN A 58 11.81 7.36 1.37
N PHE A 59 10.66 7.83 0.89
CA PHE A 59 10.43 9.23 0.56
C PHE A 59 10.53 10.13 1.80
N ILE A 60 9.91 9.71 2.91
CA ILE A 60 10.03 10.44 4.20
C ILE A 60 11.49 10.48 4.68
N LYS A 61 12.23 9.37 4.56
CA LYS A 61 13.67 9.33 4.89
C LYS A 61 14.49 10.22 3.96
N LYS A 62 14.16 10.25 2.66
CA LYS A 62 14.82 11.09 1.65
C LYS A 62 14.56 12.58 1.90
N LEU A 63 13.35 12.94 2.32
CA LEU A 63 12.96 14.30 2.68
C LEU A 63 13.73 14.82 3.91
N LYS A 64 13.94 13.95 4.92
CA LYS A 64 14.78 14.29 6.09
C LYS A 64 16.26 14.46 5.76
N ARG A 65 16.76 13.87 4.67
CA ARG A 65 18.17 13.90 4.25
C ARG A 65 18.47 15.00 3.22
N HIS A 66 17.51 15.89 2.93
CA HIS A 66 17.71 16.92 1.92
C HIS A 66 18.85 17.89 2.32
N PRO A 67 19.75 18.27 1.40
CA PRO A 67 20.90 19.14 1.70
C PRO A 67 20.53 20.57 2.08
N PHE A 68 19.29 20.99 1.80
CA PHE A 68 18.79 22.33 2.11
C PHE A 68 18.30 22.41 3.57
N PHE A 69 18.93 23.28 4.36
CA PHE A 69 18.70 23.42 5.81
C PHE A 69 17.24 23.72 6.17
N LEU A 70 16.56 24.58 5.41
CA LEU A 70 15.15 24.95 5.64
C LEU A 70 14.21 23.74 5.53
N VAL A 71 14.33 22.93 4.46
CA VAL A 71 13.47 21.77 4.23
C VAL A 71 13.70 20.69 5.30
N ARG A 72 14.96 20.50 5.71
CA ARG A 72 15.33 19.60 6.81
C ARG A 72 14.73 20.06 8.15
N PHE A 73 14.73 21.38 8.40
CA PHE A 73 14.16 21.97 9.61
C PHE A 73 12.64 21.85 9.66
N PHE A 74 11.94 22.13 8.57
CA PHE A 74 10.49 21.93 8.46
C PHE A 74 10.08 20.46 8.66
N GLY A 75 10.85 19.51 8.11
CA GLY A 75 10.61 18.07 8.32
C GLY A 75 10.83 17.61 9.77
N TRP A 76 11.65 18.33 10.55
CA TRP A 76 11.83 18.07 11.98
C TRP A 76 10.72 18.77 12.80
N ILE A 77 10.37 20.01 12.43
CA ILE A 77 9.29 20.78 13.05
C ILE A 77 7.96 20.08 12.96
N LEU A 78 7.55 19.54 11.80
CA LEU A 78 6.24 18.87 11.65
C LEU A 78 6.05 17.70 12.65
N ASN A 79 7.13 17.01 13.01
CA ASN A 79 7.12 15.94 14.01
C ASN A 79 7.35 16.46 15.45
N SER A 80 7.78 17.71 15.60
CA SER A 80 8.18 18.35 16.85
C SER A 80 7.28 19.53 17.24
N VAL A 81 6.23 19.86 16.46
CA VAL A 81 5.35 21.03 16.70
C VAL A 81 4.86 21.04 18.15
N TRP A 82 4.47 19.86 18.65
CA TRP A 82 4.06 19.68 20.04
C TRP A 82 5.16 20.08 21.04
N ILE A 83 6.40 19.65 20.82
CA ILE A 83 7.56 19.98 21.68
C ILE A 83 7.88 21.47 21.59
N VAL A 84 7.85 22.05 20.38
CA VAL A 84 8.12 23.46 20.14
C VAL A 84 7.09 24.34 20.87
N LEU A 85 5.80 24.00 20.81
CA LEU A 85 4.74 24.72 21.52
C LEU A 85 4.92 24.63 23.04
N ASN A 86 5.30 23.47 23.57
CA ASN A 86 5.56 23.30 25.01
C ASN A 86 6.79 24.10 25.47
N ILE A 87 7.86 24.15 24.67
CA ILE A 87 9.06 24.94 24.98
C ILE A 87 8.72 26.43 24.99
N ILE A 88 7.99 26.92 23.99
CA ILE A 88 7.57 28.33 23.92
C ILE A 88 6.65 28.67 25.10
N GLY A 89 5.67 27.81 25.40
CA GLY A 89 4.78 27.99 26.54
C GLY A 89 5.52 28.04 27.88
N ALA A 90 6.48 27.14 28.09
CA ALA A 90 7.32 27.13 29.28
C ALA A 90 8.19 28.39 29.39
N PHE A 91 8.73 28.88 28.27
CA PHE A 91 9.53 30.10 28.22
C PHE A 91 8.71 31.34 28.59
N ILE A 92 7.51 31.46 28.04
CA ILE A 92 6.60 32.57 28.35
C ILE A 92 6.17 32.52 29.82
N ALA A 93 5.80 31.34 30.33
CA ALA A 93 5.41 31.16 31.72
C ALA A 93 6.57 31.52 32.68
N TRP A 94 7.79 31.10 32.37
CA TRP A 94 8.99 31.46 33.13
C TRP A 94 9.25 32.97 33.13
N PHE A 95 9.10 33.62 31.97
CA PHE A 95 9.29 35.06 31.84
C PHE A 95 8.27 35.85 32.66
N VAL A 96 6.99 35.47 32.59
CA VAL A 96 5.92 36.07 33.40
C VAL A 96 6.18 35.87 34.89
N ALA A 97 6.60 34.67 35.31
CA ALA A 97 6.92 34.38 36.70
C ALA A 97 8.09 35.23 37.22
N MET A 98 9.13 35.45 36.41
CA MET A 98 10.27 36.29 36.76
C MET A 98 9.86 37.76 36.94
N VAL A 99 8.99 38.27 36.05
CA VAL A 99 8.49 39.65 36.12
C VAL A 99 7.52 39.84 37.30
N ALA A 100 6.72 38.82 37.65
CA ALA A 100 5.77 38.88 38.76
C ALA A 100 6.42 38.71 40.15
N ALA A 101 7.65 38.18 40.20
CA ALA A 101 8.40 37.98 41.44
C ALA A 101 9.38 39.12 41.77
N GLY A 102 9.46 40.14 40.91
CA GLY A 102 10.28 41.34 41.08
C GLY A 102 9.48 42.58 41.47
#